data_AF-A0A2G9TB00-F1
#
_entry.id   AF-A0A2G9TB00-F1
#
_cell.length_a   1.000
_cell.length_b   1.000
_cell.length_c   1.000
_cell.angle_alpha   90.00
_cell.angle_beta   90.00
_cell.angle_gamma   90.00
#
_symmetry.space_group_name_H-M   'P 1'
#
loop_
_entity.id
_entity.type
_entity.pdbx_description
1 polymer ?
#
loop_
_entity_poly.entity_id
_entity_poly.type
_entity_poly.pdbx_seq_one_letter_code
_entity_poly.pdbx_strand_id
1 'polypeptide(L)'
;HLHNNSSKDSRTIVFIRTRRGASALAEILNKHPIMVADGIRVECIAGLNRGTCETTTKREQLEKLRRFREGETRVLVATSVADEGLDVAKCNLVIKYNCATNEIAHVQRRGRGRAENSRSILITQNLKLVEQEEKNVLKERLINQVLSAIQENRIDLQARVQEGLTELLREIQREDANVAQRIALQKASGKVYRLLCSKCDAFLCTSNDIKTYKGTQYCVCDPSFWAKTRHEVVRGQMSSTEEKFAIAK
;
A
#
# COMPACT_ATOMS: atom_id res chain seq x y z
N HIS A 1 -31.62 10.45 -0.87
CA HIS A 1 -30.96 11.78 -0.96
C HIS A 1 -29.89 11.92 -2.06
N LEU A 2 -29.81 11.01 -3.05
CA LEU A 2 -29.05 11.26 -4.30
C LEU A 2 -29.81 12.17 -5.29
N HIS A 3 -30.98 12.68 -4.92
CA HIS A 3 -31.86 13.48 -5.77
C HIS A 3 -31.52 14.98 -5.84
N ASN A 4 -30.47 15.46 -5.15
CA ASN A 4 -30.23 16.89 -5.04
C ASN A 4 -28.86 17.34 -5.55
N ASN A 5 -28.52 16.91 -6.76
CA ASN A 5 -27.76 17.76 -7.70
C ASN A 5 -27.83 17.16 -9.10
N SER A 6 -28.70 17.76 -9.92
CA SER A 6 -28.71 17.61 -11.37
C SER A 6 -27.47 18.29 -11.98
N SER A 7 -26.28 17.77 -11.68
CA SER A 7 -25.05 18.15 -12.38
C SER A 7 -24.48 16.91 -13.05
N LYS A 8 -24.49 16.92 -14.39
CA LYS A 8 -23.94 15.85 -15.24
C LYS A 8 -22.43 15.56 -14.99
N ASP A 9 -21.78 16.34 -14.14
CA ASP A 9 -20.37 16.28 -13.75
C ASP A 9 -20.13 15.68 -12.33
N SER A 10 -21.17 15.10 -11.71
CA SER A 10 -21.01 14.46 -10.41
C SER A 10 -20.20 13.17 -10.47
N ARG A 11 -19.05 13.18 -9.77
CA ARG A 11 -18.08 12.07 -9.72
C ARG A 11 -17.94 11.52 -8.30
N THR A 12 -17.90 10.18 -8.20
CA THR A 12 -17.79 9.46 -6.93
C THR A 12 -16.61 8.50 -6.96
N ILE A 13 -15.85 8.46 -5.86
CA ILE A 13 -14.82 7.45 -5.64
C ILE A 13 -15.16 6.61 -4.41
N VAL A 14 -15.04 5.29 -4.53
CA VAL A 14 -15.28 4.32 -3.47
C VAL A 14 -13.99 3.62 -3.14
N PHE A 15 -13.50 3.79 -1.92
CA PHE A 15 -12.33 3.11 -1.41
C PHE A 15 -12.71 1.80 -0.75
N ILE A 16 -11.93 0.75 -1.00
CA ILE A 16 -12.07 -0.57 -0.40
C ILE A 16 -10.71 -1.20 -0.11
N ARG A 17 -10.62 -2.07 0.90
CA ARG A 17 -9.35 -2.66 1.32
C ARG A 17 -8.79 -3.69 0.33
N THR A 18 -9.64 -4.52 -0.28
CA THR A 18 -9.20 -5.71 -1.03
C THR A 18 -9.40 -5.56 -2.53
N ARG A 19 -8.48 -6.11 -3.33
CA ARG A 19 -8.58 -6.14 -4.81
C ARG A 19 -9.82 -6.90 -5.28
N ARG A 20 -10.06 -8.08 -4.69
CA ARG A 20 -11.25 -8.89 -4.99
C ARG A 20 -12.55 -8.17 -4.65
N GLY A 21 -12.58 -7.45 -3.53
CA GLY A 21 -13.73 -6.63 -3.15
C GLY A 21 -13.97 -5.49 -4.13
N ALA A 22 -12.90 -4.85 -4.63
CA ALA A 22 -13.02 -3.78 -5.62
C ALA A 22 -13.66 -4.26 -6.93
N SER A 23 -13.18 -5.40 -7.47
CA SER A 23 -13.75 -5.99 -8.70
C SER A 23 -15.20 -6.43 -8.48
N ALA A 24 -15.47 -7.16 -7.40
CA ALA A 24 -16.82 -7.64 -7.10
C ALA A 24 -17.82 -6.47 -6.91
N LEU A 25 -17.43 -5.42 -6.21
CA LEU A 25 -18.28 -4.24 -6.02
C LEU A 25 -18.55 -3.52 -7.34
N ALA A 26 -17.53 -3.37 -8.20
CA ALA A 26 -17.72 -2.75 -9.51
C ALA A 26 -18.67 -3.56 -10.40
N GLU A 27 -18.56 -4.90 -10.40
CA GLU A 27 -19.48 -5.78 -11.13
C GLU A 27 -20.93 -5.68 -10.61
N ILE A 28 -21.11 -5.70 -9.28
CA ILE A 28 -22.43 -5.59 -8.66
C ILE A 28 -23.06 -4.23 -9.00
N LEU A 29 -22.29 -3.15 -8.92
CA LEU A 29 -22.79 -1.81 -9.21
C LEU A 29 -23.16 -1.64 -10.69
N ASN A 30 -22.36 -2.18 -11.62
CA ASN A 30 -22.68 -2.12 -13.05
C ASN A 30 -23.93 -2.94 -13.42
N LYS A 31 -24.28 -3.98 -12.64
CA LYS A 31 -25.51 -4.78 -12.84
C LYS A 31 -26.75 -4.17 -12.19
N HIS A 32 -26.59 -3.16 -11.34
CA HIS A 32 -27.69 -2.62 -10.56
C HIS A 32 -28.67 -1.80 -11.43
N PRO A 33 -29.99 -2.04 -11.36
CA PRO A 33 -30.97 -1.45 -12.29
C PRO A 33 -30.98 0.09 -12.28
N ILE A 34 -30.78 0.71 -11.12
CA ILE A 34 -30.70 2.18 -10.99
C ILE A 34 -29.47 2.74 -11.73
N MET A 35 -28.32 2.08 -11.60
CA MET A 35 -27.08 2.55 -12.26
C MET A 35 -27.18 2.40 -13.78
N VAL A 36 -27.81 1.30 -14.24
CA VAL A 36 -28.07 1.06 -15.67
C VAL A 36 -29.08 2.06 -16.23
N ALA A 37 -30.17 2.34 -15.50
CA ALA A 37 -31.19 3.31 -15.91
C ALA A 37 -30.62 4.73 -16.05
N ASP A 38 -29.72 5.14 -15.14
CA ASP A 38 -29.07 6.45 -15.17
C ASP A 38 -27.83 6.50 -16.10
N GLY A 39 -27.48 5.39 -16.76
CA GLY A 39 -26.31 5.26 -17.64
C GLY A 39 -24.97 5.48 -16.92
N ILE A 40 -24.90 5.17 -15.63
CA ILE A 40 -23.72 5.40 -14.78
C ILE A 40 -22.73 4.25 -14.96
N ARG A 41 -21.57 4.53 -15.54
CA ARG A 41 -20.47 3.55 -15.65
C ARG A 41 -19.61 3.51 -14.39
N VAL A 42 -19.29 2.29 -13.95
CA VAL A 42 -18.41 2.02 -12.79
C VAL A 42 -17.16 1.26 -13.24
N GLU A 43 -15.98 1.73 -12.84
CA GLU A 43 -14.71 1.04 -13.09
C GLU A 43 -13.94 0.77 -11.79
N CYS A 44 -13.07 -0.23 -11.80
CA CYS A 44 -12.19 -0.54 -10.68
C CYS A 44 -10.71 -0.30 -10.99
N ILE A 45 -9.97 0.22 -10.00
CA ILE A 45 -8.51 0.37 -10.00
C ILE A 45 -7.92 -0.27 -8.75
N ALA A 46 -6.96 -1.17 -8.95
CA ALA A 46 -6.26 -1.88 -7.89
C ALA A 46 -4.74 -1.77 -8.09
N GLY A 47 -3.97 -1.72 -7.01
CA GLY A 47 -2.50 -1.60 -7.09
C GLY A 47 -1.81 -2.69 -7.92
N LEU A 48 -0.70 -2.35 -8.58
CA LEU A 48 0.13 -3.29 -9.36
C LEU A 48 0.99 -4.14 -8.44
N ASN A 49 0.51 -5.32 -8.05
CA ASN A 49 1.37 -6.34 -7.44
C ASN A 49 1.47 -7.56 -8.36
N ARG A 50 2.70 -8.02 -8.59
CA ARG A 50 3.10 -9.12 -9.49
C ARG A 50 2.66 -10.53 -9.01
N GLY A 51 1.58 -10.63 -8.23
CA GLY A 51 1.11 -11.88 -7.62
C GLY A 51 -0.33 -12.20 -7.97
N THR A 52 -0.49 -13.20 -8.86
CA THR A 52 -1.64 -14.13 -8.99
C THR A 52 -3.06 -13.62 -9.29
N CYS A 53 -3.32 -12.31 -9.38
CA CYS A 53 -4.62 -11.85 -9.87
C CYS A 53 -4.46 -10.69 -10.86
N GLU A 54 -5.15 -10.84 -12.01
CA GLU A 54 -5.27 -9.92 -13.14
C GLU A 54 -4.63 -8.57 -12.89
N THR A 55 -3.34 -8.50 -13.21
CA THR A 55 -2.56 -7.28 -13.14
C THR A 55 -3.05 -6.37 -14.27
N THR A 56 -3.96 -5.45 -13.96
CA THR A 56 -4.20 -4.31 -14.83
C THR A 56 -2.87 -3.61 -15.06
N THR A 57 -2.46 -3.49 -16.31
CA THR A 57 -1.21 -2.81 -16.66
C THR A 57 -1.27 -1.34 -16.23
N LYS A 58 -0.11 -0.70 -16.01
CA LYS A 58 -0.06 0.75 -15.70
C LYS A 58 -0.83 1.57 -16.75
N ARG A 59 -0.77 1.12 -18.01
CA ARG A 59 -1.47 1.74 -19.14
C ARG A 59 -2.98 1.67 -18.98
N GLU A 60 -3.54 0.51 -18.66
CA GLU A 60 -4.98 0.36 -18.42
C GLU A 60 -5.46 1.21 -17.24
N GLN A 61 -4.67 1.31 -16.18
CA GLN A 61 -5.01 2.18 -15.05
C GLN A 61 -5.08 3.65 -15.47
N LEU A 62 -4.12 4.12 -16.26
CA LEU A 62 -4.12 5.48 -16.79
C LEU A 62 -5.31 5.75 -17.71
N GLU A 63 -5.68 4.78 -18.55
CA GLU A 63 -6.86 4.90 -19.41
C GLU A 63 -8.16 4.97 -18.60
N LYS A 64 -8.32 4.14 -17.56
CA LYS A 64 -9.46 4.22 -16.64
C LYS A 64 -9.53 5.56 -15.92
N LEU A 65 -8.39 6.08 -15.46
CA LEU A 65 -8.32 7.42 -14.84
C LEU A 65 -8.64 8.54 -15.83
N ARG A 66 -8.25 8.38 -17.10
CA ARG A 66 -8.58 9.33 -18.16
C ARG A 66 -10.08 9.35 -18.41
N ARG A 67 -10.72 8.18 -18.57
CA ARG A 67 -12.18 8.07 -18.71
C ARG A 67 -12.92 8.65 -17.50
N PHE A 68 -12.40 8.43 -16.30
CA PHE A 68 -12.95 9.05 -15.09
C PHE A 68 -12.81 10.58 -15.07
N ARG A 69 -11.71 11.12 -15.60
CA ARG A 69 -11.50 12.57 -15.74
C ARG A 69 -12.41 13.20 -16.79
N GLU A 70 -12.58 12.53 -17.92
CA GLU A 70 -13.43 12.96 -19.05
C GLU A 70 -14.94 12.81 -18.76
N GLY A 71 -15.31 12.22 -17.61
CA GLY A 71 -16.70 12.04 -17.18
C GLY A 71 -17.41 10.84 -17.83
N GLU A 72 -16.67 10.06 -18.62
CA GLU A 72 -17.12 8.79 -19.19
C GLU A 72 -17.42 7.75 -18.09
N THR A 73 -16.58 7.69 -17.08
CA THR A 73 -16.80 6.87 -15.88
C THR A 73 -17.16 7.81 -14.73
N ARG A 74 -18.31 7.61 -14.09
CA ARG A 74 -18.78 8.47 -13.00
C ARG A 74 -18.44 7.92 -11.61
N VAL A 75 -18.25 6.61 -11.50
CA VAL A 75 -17.91 5.93 -10.23
C VAL A 75 -16.62 5.14 -10.38
N LEU A 76 -15.67 5.39 -9.49
CA LEU A 76 -14.39 4.68 -9.46
C LEU A 76 -14.25 3.90 -8.16
N VAL A 77 -14.04 2.59 -8.24
CA VAL A 77 -13.76 1.74 -7.08
C VAL A 77 -12.25 1.51 -6.96
N ALA A 78 -11.62 2.06 -5.93
CA ALA A 78 -10.18 2.08 -5.76
C ALA A 78 -9.73 1.32 -4.49
N THR A 79 -8.61 0.59 -4.58
CA THR A 79 -7.94 0.06 -3.38
C THR A 79 -7.08 1.11 -2.69
N SER A 80 -6.77 0.94 -1.40
CA SER A 80 -5.88 1.85 -0.67
C SER A 80 -4.50 2.06 -1.33
N VAL A 81 -3.98 1.06 -2.04
CA VAL A 81 -2.70 1.14 -2.78
C VAL A 81 -2.81 2.03 -4.03
N ALA A 82 -4.02 2.22 -4.56
CA ALA A 82 -4.29 3.13 -5.67
C ALA A 82 -4.54 4.58 -5.20
N ASP A 83 -4.55 4.84 -3.90
CA ASP A 83 -4.82 6.19 -3.38
C ASP A 83 -3.56 7.09 -3.40
N GLU A 84 -2.38 6.51 -3.31
CA GLU A 84 -1.11 7.25 -3.30
C GLU A 84 -0.65 7.55 -4.74
N GLY A 85 -0.51 8.84 -5.07
CA GLY A 85 0.11 9.29 -6.32
C GLY A 85 -0.76 9.28 -7.59
N LEU A 86 -2.01 8.81 -7.55
CA LEU A 86 -2.92 8.96 -8.68
C LEU A 86 -3.48 10.38 -8.75
N ASP A 87 -3.34 11.05 -9.89
CA ASP A 87 -3.99 12.31 -10.22
C ASP A 87 -5.45 12.04 -10.64
N VAL A 88 -6.33 12.00 -9.64
CA VAL A 88 -7.76 11.71 -9.80
C VAL A 88 -8.52 13.03 -9.84
N ALA A 89 -9.45 13.16 -10.79
CA ALA A 89 -10.30 14.34 -10.95
C ALA A 89 -10.99 14.75 -9.64
N LYS A 90 -11.34 16.04 -9.49
CA LYS A 90 -12.13 16.54 -8.35
C LYS A 90 -13.41 15.71 -8.22
N CYS A 91 -13.56 15.02 -7.08
CA CYS A 91 -14.73 14.19 -6.79
C CYS A 91 -15.69 14.94 -5.88
N ASN A 92 -16.99 14.74 -6.10
CA ASN A 92 -18.05 15.31 -5.26
C ASN A 92 -18.36 14.41 -4.07
N LEU A 93 -18.11 13.11 -4.20
CA LEU A 93 -18.38 12.14 -3.14
C LEU A 93 -17.22 11.15 -3.01
N VAL A 94 -16.76 10.98 -1.78
CA VAL A 94 -15.76 9.97 -1.39
C VAL A 94 -16.42 9.02 -0.41
N ILE A 95 -16.49 7.74 -0.77
CA ILE A 95 -17.05 6.68 0.07
C ILE A 95 -15.91 5.79 0.54
N LYS A 96 -15.83 5.52 1.84
CA LYS A 96 -14.89 4.58 2.44
C LYS A 96 -15.69 3.33 2.82
N TYR A 97 -15.58 2.25 2.06
CA TYR A 97 -16.33 1.02 2.29
C TYR A 97 -15.48 0.01 3.09
N ASN A 98 -15.85 -0.15 4.37
CA ASN A 98 -15.17 -1.03 5.33
C ASN A 98 -13.64 -0.83 5.35
N CYS A 99 -13.20 0.41 5.15
CA CYS A 99 -11.78 0.78 5.16
C CYS A 99 -11.58 2.10 5.92
N ALA A 100 -10.89 2.04 7.05
CA ALA A 100 -10.24 3.19 7.65
C ALA A 100 -8.73 3.03 7.43
N THR A 101 -8.06 4.11 7.03
CA THR A 101 -6.60 4.17 6.87
C THR A 101 -6.05 5.29 7.76
N ASN A 102 -4.73 5.44 7.81
CA ASN A 102 -4.07 6.45 8.63
C ASN A 102 -4.48 7.89 8.27
N GLU A 103 -4.20 8.82 9.18
CA GLU A 103 -4.50 10.25 9.12
C GLU A 103 -4.08 10.91 7.80
N ILE A 104 -2.93 10.55 7.22
CA ILE A 104 -2.43 11.09 5.96
C ILE A 104 -3.36 10.70 4.79
N ALA A 105 -3.82 9.46 4.76
CA ALA A 105 -4.79 9.00 3.76
C ALA A 105 -6.19 9.58 4.02
N HIS A 106 -6.55 9.91 5.27
CA HIS A 106 -7.76 10.66 5.58
C HIS A 106 -7.72 12.08 4.98
N VAL A 107 -6.61 12.80 5.20
CA VAL A 107 -6.40 14.16 4.67
C VAL A 107 -6.26 14.17 3.14
N GLN A 108 -5.52 13.24 2.55
CA GLN A 108 -5.39 13.12 1.09
C GLN A 108 -6.74 12.82 0.42
N ARG A 109 -7.54 11.91 0.98
CA ARG A 109 -8.89 11.61 0.47
C ARG A 109 -9.84 12.78 0.59
N ARG A 110 -9.75 13.57 1.67
CA ARG A 110 -10.46 14.86 1.79
C ARG A 110 -9.95 15.91 0.80
N GLY A 111 -8.63 16.01 0.61
CA GLY A 111 -7.98 16.93 -0.32
C GLY A 111 -8.35 16.69 -1.79
N ARG A 112 -8.79 15.47 -2.14
CA ARG A 112 -9.39 15.13 -3.45
C ARG A 112 -10.83 15.66 -3.62
N GLY A 113 -11.49 16.02 -2.52
CA GLY A 113 -12.79 16.70 -2.46
C GLY A 113 -12.67 18.23 -2.40
N ARG A 114 -11.88 18.87 -3.28
CA ARG A 114 -11.80 20.35 -3.38
C ARG A 114 -12.82 20.96 -4.36
N ALA A 115 -13.86 20.22 -4.75
CA ALA A 115 -15.04 20.83 -5.35
C ALA A 115 -15.90 21.43 -4.23
N GLU A 116 -16.52 22.59 -4.45
CA GLU A 116 -17.55 23.11 -3.55
C GLU A 116 -18.59 22.00 -3.28
N ASN A 117 -18.89 21.74 -2.01
CA ASN A 117 -19.83 20.70 -1.54
C ASN A 117 -19.37 19.24 -1.62
N SER A 118 -18.07 18.94 -1.64
CA SER A 118 -17.62 17.55 -1.56
C SER A 118 -17.97 16.90 -0.21
N ARG A 119 -18.32 15.61 -0.22
CA ARG A 119 -18.65 14.84 0.99
C ARG A 119 -17.76 13.60 1.11
N SER A 120 -17.33 13.28 2.32
CA SER A 120 -16.61 12.05 2.65
C SER A 120 -17.44 11.24 3.65
N ILE A 121 -17.75 9.99 3.34
CA ILE A 121 -18.60 9.12 4.15
C ILE A 121 -17.88 7.79 4.43
N LEU A 122 -17.91 7.34 5.68
CA LEU A 122 -17.48 6.00 6.08
C LEU A 122 -18.70 5.08 6.19
N ILE A 123 -18.67 3.97 5.45
CA ILE A 123 -19.68 2.90 5.54
C ILE A 123 -18.99 1.68 6.13
N THR A 124 -19.32 1.34 7.37
CA THR A 124 -18.74 0.19 8.07
C THR A 124 -19.72 -0.36 9.11
N GLN A 125 -19.65 -1.66 9.37
CA GLN A 125 -20.29 -2.30 10.52
C GLN A 125 -19.27 -2.56 11.66
N ASN A 126 -17.98 -2.33 11.40
CA ASN A 126 -16.90 -2.57 12.36
C ASN A 126 -16.66 -1.33 13.21
N LEU A 127 -17.00 -1.42 14.51
CA LEU A 127 -16.82 -0.34 15.49
C LEU A 127 -15.37 0.14 15.61
N LYS A 128 -14.38 -0.75 15.47
CA LYS A 128 -12.96 -0.37 15.53
C LYS A 128 -12.58 0.62 14.42
N LEU A 129 -13.20 0.49 13.25
CA LEU A 129 -12.96 1.41 12.13
C LEU A 129 -13.63 2.77 12.37
N VAL A 130 -14.77 2.79 13.07
CA VAL A 130 -15.44 4.03 13.48
C VAL A 130 -14.56 4.79 14.47
N GLU A 131 -14.10 4.13 15.54
CA GLU A 131 -13.20 4.73 16.53
C GLU A 131 -11.90 5.24 15.89
N GLN A 132 -11.34 4.48 14.94
CA GLN A 132 -10.14 4.89 14.22
C GLN A 132 -10.39 6.15 13.38
N GLU A 133 -11.54 6.24 12.72
CA GLU A 133 -11.91 7.43 11.95
C GLU A 133 -12.13 8.65 12.85
N GLU A 134 -12.78 8.49 14.01
CA GLU A 134 -12.91 9.56 15.00
C GLU A 134 -11.54 10.05 15.49
N LYS A 135 -10.63 9.13 15.79
CA LYS A 135 -9.23 9.47 16.12
C LYS A 135 -8.55 10.22 14.99
N ASN A 136 -8.76 9.82 13.74
CA ASN A 136 -8.19 10.52 12.58
C ASN A 136 -8.71 11.96 12.46
N VAL A 137 -10.01 12.18 12.69
CA VAL A 137 -10.61 13.54 12.68
C VAL A 137 -10.02 14.41 13.79
N LEU A 138 -9.84 13.84 14.99
CA LEU A 138 -9.21 14.56 16.10
C LEU A 138 -7.75 14.90 15.82
N LYS A 139 -6.97 13.94 15.30
CA LYS A 139 -5.57 14.18 14.90
C LYS A 139 -5.47 15.29 13.84
N GLU A 140 -6.37 15.31 12.87
CA GLU A 140 -6.37 16.36 11.85
C GLU A 140 -6.64 17.75 12.44
N ARG A 141 -7.57 17.87 13.39
CA ARG A 141 -7.80 19.13 14.12
C ARG A 141 -6.55 19.57 14.87
N LEU A 142 -5.89 18.64 15.55
CA LEU A 142 -4.64 18.91 16.27
C LEU A 142 -3.53 19.37 15.32
N ILE A 143 -3.36 18.71 14.18
CA ILE A 143 -2.40 19.11 13.14
C ILE A 143 -2.66 20.55 12.70
N ASN A 144 -3.91 20.90 12.39
CA ASN A 144 -4.25 22.26 11.97
C ASN A 144 -3.97 23.30 13.07
N GLN A 145 -4.27 22.97 14.33
CA GLN A 145 -3.95 23.85 15.48
C GLN A 145 -2.45 24.05 15.65
N VAL A 146 -1.65 22.98 15.53
CA VAL A 146 -0.19 23.05 15.60
C VAL A 146 0.37 23.87 14.43
N LEU A 147 -0.15 23.69 13.21
CA LEU A 147 0.25 24.48 12.05
C LEU A 147 -0.03 25.98 12.26
N SER A 148 -1.21 26.34 12.79
CA SER A 148 -1.50 27.74 13.15
C SER A 148 -0.56 28.27 14.22
N ALA A 149 -0.26 27.49 15.26
CA ALA A 149 0.66 27.90 16.31
C ALA A 149 2.11 28.07 15.82
N ILE A 150 2.55 27.27 14.84
CA ILE A 150 3.83 27.44 14.15
C ILE A 150 3.83 28.72 13.31
N GLN A 151 2.77 28.97 12.53
CA GLN A 151 2.66 30.18 11.71
C GLN A 151 2.63 31.47 12.55
N GLU A 152 2.04 31.40 13.74
CA GLU A 152 2.01 32.50 14.72
C GLU A 152 3.30 32.61 15.54
N ASN A 153 4.35 31.83 15.20
CA ASN A 153 5.64 31.76 15.90
C ASN A 153 5.51 31.52 17.43
N ARG A 154 4.42 30.88 17.87
CA ARG A 154 4.20 30.53 19.29
C ARG A 154 4.99 29.31 19.73
N ILE A 155 5.52 28.55 18.77
CA ILE A 155 6.29 27.33 19.00
C ILE A 155 7.65 27.52 18.32
N ASP A 156 8.73 27.37 19.08
CA ASP A 156 10.07 27.21 18.51
C ASP A 156 10.19 25.81 17.91
N LEU A 157 9.78 25.72 16.64
CA LEU A 157 9.83 24.48 15.88
C LEU A 157 11.26 23.97 15.73
N GLN A 158 12.25 24.87 15.64
CA GLN A 158 13.65 24.51 15.44
C GLN A 158 14.20 23.77 16.67
N ALA A 159 13.97 24.32 17.86
CA ALA A 159 14.36 23.67 19.12
C ALA A 159 13.69 22.29 19.28
N ARG A 160 12.37 22.22 19.03
CA ARG A 160 11.60 20.96 19.15
C ARG A 160 12.06 19.88 18.16
N VAL A 161 12.36 20.26 16.92
CA VAL A 161 12.88 19.34 15.90
C VAL A 161 14.28 18.85 16.30
N GLN A 162 15.14 19.73 16.82
CA GLN A 162 16.47 19.35 17.25
C GLN A 162 16.44 18.36 18.43
N GLU A 163 15.56 18.58 19.41
CA GLU A 163 15.31 17.63 20.50
C GLU A 163 14.89 16.26 19.97
N GLY A 164 13.86 16.22 19.11
CA GLY A 164 13.34 14.98 18.55
C GLY A 164 14.36 14.23 17.69
N LEU A 165 15.16 14.95 16.90
CA LEU A 165 16.24 14.34 16.12
C LEU A 165 17.31 13.73 17.03
N THR A 166 17.67 14.42 18.12
CA THR A 166 18.66 13.93 19.08
C THR A 166 18.18 12.67 19.79
N GLU A 167 16.89 12.61 20.14
CA GLU A 167 16.27 11.43 20.74
C GLU A 167 16.20 10.26 19.75
N LEU A 168 15.74 10.49 18.53
CA LEU A 168 15.66 9.47 17.48
C LEU A 168 17.05 8.90 17.15
N LEU A 169 18.07 9.74 17.05
CA LEU A 169 19.44 9.28 16.81
C LEU A 169 19.96 8.41 17.96
N ARG A 170 19.61 8.72 19.21
CA ARG A 170 19.96 7.86 20.36
C ARG A 170 19.26 6.51 20.30
N GLU A 171 18.01 6.47 19.86
CA GLU A 171 17.27 5.21 19.69
C GLU A 171 17.88 4.35 18.59
N ILE A 172 18.16 4.92 17.41
CA ILE A 172 18.80 4.21 16.30
C ILE A 172 20.16 3.66 16.74
N GLN A 173 21.00 4.46 17.41
CA GLN A 173 22.29 4.00 17.92
C GLN A 173 22.17 2.86 18.92
N ARG A 174 21.15 2.89 19.80
CA ARG A 174 20.88 1.78 20.74
C ARG A 174 20.44 0.52 20.00
N GLU A 175 19.56 0.63 19.02
CA GLU A 175 19.10 -0.50 18.22
C GLU A 175 20.24 -1.12 17.41
N ASP A 176 21.06 -0.30 16.75
CA ASP A 176 22.23 -0.72 15.99
C ASP A 176 23.25 -1.42 16.90
N ALA A 177 23.52 -0.88 18.09
CA ALA A 177 24.40 -1.51 19.08
C ALA A 177 23.84 -2.87 19.53
N ASN A 178 22.53 -2.96 19.79
CA ASN A 178 21.87 -4.21 20.17
C ASN A 178 21.91 -5.27 19.05
N VAL A 179 21.78 -4.86 17.79
CA VAL A 179 21.88 -5.74 16.62
C VAL A 179 23.33 -6.19 16.42
N ALA A 180 24.29 -5.27 16.48
CA ALA A 180 25.71 -5.57 16.37
C ALA A 180 26.18 -6.52 17.48
N GLN A 181 25.73 -6.29 18.72
CA GLN A 181 26.03 -7.18 19.86
C GLN A 181 25.45 -8.58 19.65
N ARG A 182 24.20 -8.70 19.17
CA ARG A 182 23.59 -10.00 18.84
C ARG A 182 24.37 -10.75 17.76
N ILE A 183 24.78 -10.05 16.69
CA ILE A 183 25.59 -10.64 15.62
C ILE A 183 26.96 -11.06 16.14
N ALA A 184 27.61 -10.25 16.99
CA ALA A 184 28.91 -10.56 17.58
C ALA A 184 28.85 -11.80 18.48
N LEU A 185 27.83 -11.90 19.34
CA LEU A 185 27.59 -13.08 20.18
C LEU A 185 27.32 -14.34 19.33
N GLN A 186 26.53 -14.20 18.25
CA GLN A 186 26.25 -15.32 17.34
C GLN A 186 27.53 -15.80 16.63
N LYS A 187 28.37 -14.88 16.14
CA LYS A 187 29.68 -15.20 15.54
C LYS A 187 30.63 -15.84 16.55
N ALA A 188 30.67 -15.34 17.79
CA ALA A 188 31.51 -15.87 18.85
C ALA A 188 31.08 -17.27 19.32
N SER A 189 29.79 -17.62 19.20
CA SER A 189 29.28 -18.93 19.61
C SER A 189 29.80 -20.11 18.78
N GLY A 190 30.36 -19.86 17.60
CA GLY A 190 30.87 -20.90 16.70
C GLY A 190 29.80 -21.92 16.24
N LYS A 191 28.51 -21.65 16.49
CA LYS A 191 27.41 -22.57 16.16
C LYS A 191 27.24 -22.66 14.65
N VAL A 192 27.47 -23.84 14.11
CA VAL A 192 27.20 -24.16 12.71
C VAL A 192 25.77 -24.67 12.60
N TYR A 193 24.95 -23.98 11.81
CA TYR A 193 23.57 -24.38 11.55
C TYR A 193 23.50 -25.23 10.28
N ARG A 194 22.68 -26.28 10.30
CA ARG A 194 22.37 -27.09 9.12
C ARG A 194 21.11 -26.54 8.48
N LEU A 195 21.17 -26.22 7.19
CA LEU A 195 20.01 -25.83 6.41
C LEU A 195 19.39 -27.07 5.77
N LEU A 196 18.11 -27.28 6.05
CA LEU A 196 17.31 -28.38 5.53
C LEU A 196 16.25 -27.84 4.57
N CYS A 197 15.86 -28.65 3.59
CA CYS A 197 14.73 -28.34 2.72
C CYS A 197 13.42 -28.37 3.52
N SER A 198 12.61 -27.32 3.44
CA SER A 198 11.35 -27.20 4.19
C SER A 198 10.26 -28.21 3.83
N LYS A 199 10.45 -29.02 2.78
CA LYS A 199 9.46 -30.00 2.31
C LYS A 199 9.84 -31.44 2.59
N CYS A 200 11.12 -31.76 2.48
CA CYS A 200 11.61 -33.14 2.57
C CYS A 200 12.71 -33.32 3.62
N ASP A 201 13.05 -32.26 4.37
CA ASP A 201 14.10 -32.22 5.39
C ASP A 201 15.49 -32.67 4.90
N ALA A 202 15.67 -32.75 3.57
CA ALA A 202 16.95 -33.09 2.96
C ALA A 202 18.00 -32.01 3.29
N PHE A 203 19.19 -32.47 3.64
CA PHE A 203 20.30 -31.59 3.98
C PHE A 203 20.86 -30.87 2.75
N LEU A 204 20.86 -29.54 2.78
CA LEU A 204 21.31 -28.70 1.67
C LEU A 204 22.76 -28.24 1.88
N CYS A 205 22.98 -27.38 2.86
CA CYS A 205 24.27 -26.77 3.18
C CYS A 205 24.36 -26.38 4.65
N THR A 206 25.51 -25.88 5.07
CA THR A 206 25.72 -25.32 6.41
C THR A 206 25.70 -23.80 6.37
N SER A 207 25.54 -23.16 7.54
CA SER A 207 25.65 -21.71 7.67
C SER A 207 27.01 -21.15 7.24
N ASN A 208 28.06 -21.96 7.20
CA ASN A 208 29.40 -21.52 6.76
C ASN A 208 29.47 -21.30 5.25
N ASP A 209 28.64 -22.02 4.50
CA ASP A 209 28.59 -22.00 3.04
C ASP A 209 27.80 -20.79 2.53
N ILE A 210 27.10 -20.06 3.40
CA ILE A 210 26.29 -18.90 3.05
C ILE A 210 27.10 -17.62 3.20
N LYS A 211 27.12 -16.82 2.14
CA LYS A 211 27.72 -15.47 2.12
C LYS A 211 26.67 -14.44 1.70
N THR A 212 26.80 -13.23 2.22
CA THR A 212 25.92 -12.13 1.82
C THR A 212 26.57 -11.32 0.70
N TYR A 213 25.89 -11.17 -0.43
CA TYR A 213 26.24 -10.29 -1.53
C TYR A 213 25.44 -8.99 -1.42
N LYS A 214 26.13 -7.84 -1.50
CA LYS A 214 25.55 -6.48 -1.39
C LYS A 214 24.59 -6.27 -0.21
N GLY A 215 24.85 -6.95 0.92
CA GLY A 215 24.10 -6.78 2.18
C GLY A 215 22.65 -7.31 2.20
N THR A 216 22.10 -7.75 1.07
CA THR A 216 20.67 -8.13 0.98
C THR A 216 20.44 -9.51 0.38
N GLN A 217 21.40 -10.02 -0.41
CA GLN A 217 21.29 -11.30 -1.09
C GLN A 217 22.14 -12.34 -0.39
N TYR A 218 21.58 -13.51 -0.10
CA TYR A 218 22.33 -14.63 0.47
C TYR A 218 22.67 -15.63 -0.63
N CYS A 219 23.94 -15.96 -0.78
CA CYS A 219 24.47 -16.86 -1.78
C CYS A 219 25.11 -18.07 -1.11
N VAL A 220 24.90 -19.26 -1.66
CA VAL A 220 25.57 -20.48 -1.23
C VAL A 220 26.82 -20.68 -2.08
N CYS A 221 27.99 -20.76 -1.44
CA CYS A 221 29.30 -20.89 -2.09
C CYS A 221 29.80 -22.34 -2.20
N ASP A 222 29.07 -23.31 -1.64
CA ASP A 222 29.42 -24.73 -1.75
C ASP A 222 29.07 -25.28 -3.15
N PRO A 223 30.05 -25.79 -3.92
CA PRO A 223 29.80 -26.40 -5.23
C PRO A 223 28.85 -27.61 -5.16
N SER A 224 28.83 -28.33 -4.04
CA SER A 224 27.96 -29.51 -3.87
C SER A 224 26.47 -29.17 -3.83
N PHE A 225 26.14 -27.90 -3.55
CA PHE A 225 24.77 -27.41 -3.47
C PHE A 225 24.04 -27.52 -4.82
N TRP A 226 24.73 -27.26 -5.94
CA TRP A 226 24.14 -27.31 -7.27
C TRP A 226 23.74 -28.73 -7.70
N ALA A 227 24.42 -29.76 -7.19
CA ALA A 227 24.03 -31.16 -7.42
C ALA A 227 22.73 -31.55 -6.67
N LYS A 228 22.37 -30.80 -5.62
CA LYS A 228 21.18 -31.05 -4.77
C LYS A 228 19.98 -30.22 -5.20
N THR A 229 20.13 -29.35 -6.20
CA THR A 229 19.08 -28.44 -6.66
C THR A 229 18.86 -28.61 -8.15
N ARG A 230 17.62 -28.40 -8.61
CA ARG A 230 17.28 -28.41 -10.03
C ARG A 230 16.94 -27.00 -10.49
N HIS A 231 17.41 -26.66 -11.68
CA HIS A 231 17.11 -25.39 -12.33
C HIS A 231 15.90 -25.60 -13.25
N GLU A 232 14.80 -24.89 -12.99
CA GLU A 232 13.73 -24.78 -13.96
C GLU A 232 13.62 -23.33 -14.43
N VAL A 233 13.73 -23.15 -15.75
CA VAL A 233 13.41 -21.87 -16.37
C VAL A 233 11.90 -21.72 -16.30
N VAL A 234 11.42 -20.92 -15.36
CA VAL A 234 10.01 -20.52 -15.29
C VAL A 234 9.75 -19.65 -16.52
N ARG A 235 9.22 -20.24 -17.60
CA ARG A 235 8.76 -19.52 -18.79
C ARG A 235 7.52 -18.69 -18.43
N GLY A 236 7.73 -17.57 -17.75
CA GLY A 236 6.81 -16.44 -17.76
C GLY A 236 7.18 -15.54 -18.92
N GLN A 237 6.22 -15.25 -19.80
CA GLN A 237 6.39 -14.33 -20.92
C GLN A 237 7.04 -13.00 -20.48
N MET A 238 7.97 -12.55 -21.32
CA MET A 238 9.05 -11.60 -21.05
C MET A 238 8.61 -10.16 -20.72
N SER A 239 9.46 -9.42 -19.99
CA SER A 239 10.29 -8.36 -20.59
C SER A 239 11.13 -7.62 -19.53
N SER A 240 12.42 -7.96 -19.45
CA SER A 240 13.58 -7.14 -19.05
C SER A 240 14.62 -8.06 -18.43
N THR A 241 15.85 -7.92 -18.90
CA THR A 241 17.12 -8.58 -18.51
C THR A 241 17.39 -8.59 -17.00
N GLU A 242 16.63 -9.38 -16.27
CA GLU A 242 16.97 -9.84 -14.92
C GLU A 242 16.61 -11.32 -14.88
N GLU A 243 17.63 -12.17 -15.00
CA GLU A 243 17.53 -13.59 -14.70
C GLU A 243 17.08 -13.73 -13.24
N LYS A 244 15.79 -13.96 -13.04
CA LYS A 244 15.26 -14.27 -11.71
C LYS A 244 15.55 -15.74 -11.43
N PHE A 245 16.57 -15.95 -10.61
CA PHE A 245 16.92 -17.25 -10.06
C PHE A 245 15.82 -17.69 -9.09
N ALA A 246 15.06 -18.71 -9.47
CA ALA A 246 14.16 -19.42 -8.59
C ALA A 246 14.65 -20.86 -8.46
N ILE A 247 14.90 -21.29 -7.22
CA ILE A 247 15.15 -22.71 -6.91
C ILE A 247 13.80 -23.42 -6.98
N ALA A 248 13.59 -24.23 -8.01
CA ALA A 248 12.32 -24.90 -8.26
C ALA A 248 12.29 -26.31 -7.67
N LYS A 249 11.37 -26.49 -6.71
CA LYS A 249 10.73 -27.70 -6.13
C LYS A 249 11.52 -29.00 -5.96
#